data_AF-A0A4R8WR28-F1
#
_entry.id   AF-A0A4R8WR28-F1
#
_cell.length_a   1.000
_cell.length_b   1.000
_cell.length_c   1.000
_cell.angle_alpha   90.00
_cell.angle_beta   90.00
_cell.angle_gamma   90.00
#
_symmetry.space_group_name_H-M   'P 1'
#
loop_
_entity.id
_entity.type
_entity.pdbx_description
1 polymer ?
#
loop_
_entity_poly.entity_id
_entity_poly.type
_entity_poly.pdbx_seq_one_letter_code
_entity_poly.pdbx_strand_id
1 'polypeptide(L)'
;MSTLADARAEEELAMFDLLTTTGVLFTYTADVPDSSQMQIVEFTINSPFTKAASVLNVNVSTLAMLGKSVEQLLVDHVEHYERRANEAD
;
A
#
# COMPACT_ATOMS: atom_id res chain seq x y z
N MET A 1 8.78 20.81 35.43
CA MET A 1 9.58 19.96 34.53
C MET A 1 8.67 18.86 34.01
N SER A 2 8.13 19.02 32.81
CA SER A 2 7.26 18.05 32.15
C SER A 2 8.06 17.39 31.03
N THR A 3 8.15 16.07 31.07
CA THR A 3 9.03 15.26 30.23
C THR A 3 8.62 15.28 28.76
N LEU A 4 9.64 15.39 27.90
CA LEU A 4 9.67 15.31 26.43
C LEU A 4 9.14 13.98 25.83
N ALA A 5 8.13 13.33 26.42
CA ALA A 5 7.80 11.94 26.08
C ALA A 5 6.54 11.70 25.22
N ASP A 6 5.66 12.69 25.05
CA ASP A 6 4.35 12.46 24.37
C ASP A 6 4.12 13.37 23.16
N ALA A 7 5.16 13.57 22.35
CA ALA A 7 5.01 14.06 20.98
C ALA A 7 5.21 12.89 20.00
N ARG A 8 4.54 11.75 20.23
CA ARG A 8 4.27 10.84 19.14
C ARG A 8 3.17 11.49 18.34
N ALA A 9 3.56 12.16 17.26
CA ALA A 9 2.63 12.52 16.21
C ALA A 9 1.77 11.27 15.95
N GLU A 10 0.46 11.40 16.15
CA GLU A 10 -0.51 10.52 15.50
C GLU A 10 -0.30 10.76 14.01
N GLU A 11 0.62 9.99 13.44
CA GLU A 11 0.86 9.97 12.00
C GLU A 11 -0.40 9.34 11.43
N GLU A 12 -1.36 10.21 11.12
CA GLU A 12 -2.63 9.86 10.50
C GLU A 12 -2.26 9.31 9.11
N LEU A 13 -2.01 8.00 9.04
CA LEU A 13 -1.78 7.30 7.78
C LEU A 13 -3.05 7.49 6.96
N ALA A 14 -3.01 8.44 6.02
CA ALA A 14 -4.12 8.70 5.13
C ALA A 14 -4.46 7.40 4.39
N MET A 15 -5.69 6.92 4.57
CA MET A 15 -6.23 5.78 3.86
C MET A 15 -6.76 6.24 2.50
N PHE A 16 -6.39 5.53 1.45
CA PHE A 16 -6.80 5.80 0.08
C PHE A 16 -7.54 4.60 -0.50
N ASP A 17 -8.54 4.87 -1.33
CA ASP A 17 -9.33 3.84 -2.01
C ASP A 17 -8.92 3.72 -3.47
N LEU A 18 -8.86 2.49 -3.99
CA LEU A 18 -8.64 2.20 -5.41
C LEU A 18 -9.62 1.15 -5.91
N LEU A 19 -9.89 1.23 -7.21
CA LEU A 19 -10.74 0.28 -7.93
C LEU A 19 -9.86 -0.53 -8.88
N THR A 20 -9.94 -1.86 -8.79
CA THR A 20 -9.29 -2.74 -9.78
C THR A 20 -9.97 -2.65 -11.14
N THR A 21 -9.35 -3.20 -12.18
CA THR A 21 -9.96 -3.27 -13.52
C THR A 21 -11.17 -4.21 -13.56
N THR A 22 -11.25 -5.14 -12.62
CA THR A 22 -12.38 -6.06 -12.40
C THR A 22 -13.52 -5.43 -11.59
N GLY A 23 -13.35 -4.21 -11.08
CA GLY A 23 -14.39 -3.49 -10.33
C GLY A 23 -14.40 -3.77 -8.82
N VAL A 24 -13.29 -4.27 -8.27
CA VAL A 24 -13.14 -4.53 -6.83
C VAL A 24 -12.59 -3.28 -6.15
N LEU A 25 -13.29 -2.81 -5.13
CA LEU A 25 -12.81 -1.73 -4.27
C LEU A 25 -11.88 -2.28 -3.18
N PHE A 26 -10.72 -1.66 -3.00
CA PHE A 26 -9.81 -1.96 -1.91
C PHE A 26 -9.20 -0.67 -1.35
N THR A 27 -8.70 -0.76 -0.11
CA THR A 27 -8.09 0.40 0.56
C THR A 27 -6.62 0.14 0.80
N TYR A 28 -5.81 1.19 0.77
CA TYR A 28 -4.40 1.10 1.13
C TYR A 28 -3.95 2.32 1.93
N THR A 29 -2.92 2.13 2.74
CA THR A 29 -2.13 3.20 3.36
C THR A 29 -0.72 3.17 2.84
N ALA A 30 -0.05 4.31 2.83
CA ALA A 30 1.36 4.43 2.47
C ALA A 30 2.13 5.00 3.66
N ASP A 31 3.14 4.27 4.11
CA ASP A 31 4.17 4.78 5.02
C ASP A 31 5.34 5.30 4.18
N VAL A 32 5.43 6.62 4.06
CA VAL A 32 6.45 7.31 3.28
C VAL A 32 7.53 7.79 4.23
N PRO A 33 8.71 7.16 4.23
CA PRO A 33 9.80 7.58 5.10
C PRO A 33 10.29 8.98 4.71
N ASP A 34 11.10 9.59 5.60
CA ASP A 34 11.70 10.91 5.35
C ASP A 34 12.32 10.99 3.95
N SER A 35 12.29 12.17 3.35
CA SER A 35 12.84 12.57 2.06
C SER A 35 14.20 11.94 1.68
N SER A 36 15.07 11.65 2.66
CA SER A 36 16.35 10.98 2.45
C SER A 36 16.26 9.47 2.15
N GLN A 37 15.12 8.85 2.45
CA GLN A 37 14.84 7.41 2.34
C GLN A 37 13.63 7.09 1.45
N MET A 38 13.03 8.09 0.78
CA MET A 38 11.87 7.96 -0.12
C MET A 38 12.03 6.95 -1.26
N GLN A 39 13.17 6.28 -1.40
CA GLN A 39 13.36 5.24 -2.40
C GLN A 39 12.50 4.01 -2.15
N ILE A 40 12.17 3.67 -0.89
CA ILE A 40 11.32 2.53 -0.53
C ILE A 40 10.13 3.05 0.26
N VAL A 41 8.93 2.75 -0.22
CA VAL A 41 7.66 3.11 0.42
C VAL A 41 6.94 1.82 0.78
N GLU A 42 6.46 1.73 2.02
CA GLU A 42 5.67 0.58 2.46
C GLU A 42 4.19 0.87 2.24
N PHE A 43 3.49 -0.04 1.57
CA PHE A 43 2.05 0.01 1.37
C PHE A 43 1.37 -1.09 2.14
N THR A 44 0.40 -0.74 2.97
CA THR A 44 -0.48 -1.72 3.63
C THR A 44 -1.81 -1.74 2.92
N ILE A 45 -2.19 -2.89 2.37
CA ILE A 45 -3.32 -3.07 1.46
C ILE A 45 -4.37 -3.95 2.14
N ASN A 46 -5.58 -3.42 2.31
CA ASN A 46 -6.75 -4.16 2.78
C ASN A 46 -7.65 -4.50 1.58
N SER A 47 -7.70 -5.78 1.23
CA SER A 47 -8.49 -6.30 0.12
C SER A 47 -9.56 -7.29 0.61
N PRO A 48 -10.68 -7.47 -0.10
CA PRO A 48 -11.68 -8.47 0.25
C PRO A 48 -11.20 -9.92 0.04
N PHE A 49 -10.10 -10.12 -0.68
CA PHE A 49 -9.56 -11.44 -1.03
C PHE A 49 -8.52 -11.97 -0.04
N THR A 50 -8.08 -11.13 0.91
CA THR A 50 -7.07 -11.50 1.91
C THR A 50 -7.68 -11.45 3.31
N LYS A 51 -7.44 -12.47 4.14
CA LYS A 51 -7.92 -12.50 5.53
C LYS A 51 -7.26 -11.46 6.44
N ALA A 52 -6.09 -10.98 6.05
CA ALA A 52 -5.33 -9.94 6.74
C ALA A 52 -4.83 -8.91 5.73
N ALA A 53 -4.47 -7.73 6.23
CA ALA A 53 -3.80 -6.72 5.43
C ALA A 53 -2.51 -7.29 4.84
N SER A 54 -2.27 -7.02 3.56
CA SER A 54 -1.04 -7.41 2.88
C SER A 54 -0.09 -6.22 2.81
N VAL A 55 1.19 -6.46 3.08
CA VAL A 55 2.23 -5.42 3.05
C VAL A 55 3.02 -5.55 1.76
N LEU A 56 3.17 -4.44 1.04
CA LEU A 56 3.92 -4.35 -0.20
C LEU A 56 4.98 -3.25 -0.06
N ASN A 57 6.25 -3.65 -0.08
CA ASN A 57 7.38 -2.72 -0.07
C ASN A 57 7.79 -2.38 -1.51
N VAL A 58 7.71 -1.10 -1.86
CA VAL A 58 7.85 -0.64 -3.24
C VAL A 58 9.04 0.29 -3.35
N ASN A 59 9.99 -0.07 -4.22
CA ASN A 59 11.05 0.85 -4.59
C ASN A 59 10.56 1.82 -5.68
N VAL A 60 10.20 3.04 -5.32
CA VAL A 60 9.62 4.03 -6.25
C VAL A 60 10.61 4.49 -7.31
N SER A 61 11.92 4.47 -7.01
CA SER A 61 12.96 4.81 -8.01
C SER A 61 13.02 3.76 -9.12
N THR A 62 12.83 2.48 -8.75
CA THR A 62 12.76 1.38 -9.71
C THR A 62 11.49 1.46 -10.57
N LEU A 63 10.35 1.80 -9.97
CA LEU A 63 9.11 2.01 -10.73
C LEU A 63 9.25 3.14 -11.76
N ALA A 64 9.87 4.26 -11.37
CA ALA A 64 10.12 5.38 -12.27
C ALA A 64 11.02 4.96 -13.45
N MET A 65 12.07 4.18 -13.21
CA MET A 65 12.93 3.64 -14.27
C MET A 65 12.19 2.73 -15.25
N LEU A 66 11.21 1.97 -14.76
CA LEU A 66 10.38 1.07 -15.56
C LEU A 66 9.17 1.76 -16.21
N GLY A 67 8.95 3.05 -15.94
CA GLY A 67 7.78 3.79 -16.42
C GLY A 67 6.45 3.27 -15.87
N LYS A 68 6.46 2.66 -14.67
CA LYS A 68 5.26 2.11 -14.02
C LYS A 68 4.75 3.04 -12.92
N SER A 69 3.43 3.10 -12.73
CA SER A 69 2.82 3.81 -11.60
C SER A 69 2.68 2.90 -10.38
N VAL A 70 2.68 3.51 -9.20
CA VAL A 70 2.37 2.82 -7.93
C VAL A 70 0.95 2.26 -7.97
N GLU A 71 -0.01 3.03 -8.48
CA GLU A 71 -1.41 2.63 -8.59
C GLU A 71 -1.57 1.32 -9.37
N GLN A 72 -0.91 1.19 -10.53
CA GLN A 72 -0.97 -0.03 -11.33
C GLN A 72 -0.41 -1.23 -10.55
N LEU A 73 0.67 -1.04 -9.80
CA LEU A 73 1.26 -2.11 -8.99
C LEU A 73 0.30 -2.57 -7.89
N LEU A 74 -0.38 -1.63 -7.22
CA LEU A 74 -1.37 -1.94 -6.18
C LEU A 74 -2.57 -2.70 -6.76
N VAL A 75 -3.07 -2.27 -7.92
CA VAL A 75 -4.15 -2.95 -8.64
C VAL A 75 -3.72 -4.36 -9.06
N ASP A 76 -2.57 -4.50 -9.70
CA ASP A 76 -2.03 -5.80 -10.14
C ASP A 76 -1.90 -6.79 -8.96
N HIS A 77 -1.49 -6.28 -7.79
CA HIS A 77 -1.36 -7.07 -6.56
C HIS A 77 -2.71 -7.59 -6.09
N VAL A 78 -3.74 -6.75 -6.02
CA VAL A 78 -5.09 -7.18 -5.59
C VAL A 78 -5.72 -8.15 -6.60
N GLU A 79 -5.60 -7.87 -7.90
CA GLU A 79 -6.11 -8.75 -8.97
C GLU A 79 -5.40 -10.12 -8.98
N HIS A 80 -4.13 -10.18 -8.58
CA HIS A 80 -3.45 -11.46 -8.37
C HIS A 80 -4.14 -12.30 -7.29
N TYR A 81 -4.50 -11.70 -6.15
CA TYR A 81 -5.19 -12.40 -5.08
C TYR A 81 -6.64 -12.72 -5.40
N GLU A 82 -7.33 -11.84 -6.12
CA GLU A 82 -8.66 -12.12 -6.69
C GLU A 82 -8.65 -13.40 -7.54
N ARG A 83 -7.71 -13.48 -8.49
CA ARG A 83 -7.57 -14.66 -9.36
C ARG A 83 -7.33 -15.92 -8.56
N ARG A 84 -6.46 -15.87 -7.54
CA ARG A 84 -6.18 -17.02 -6.67
C ARG A 84 -7.37 -17.43 -5.82
N ALA A 85 -8.20 -16.50 -5.38
CA ALA A 85 -9.41 -16.80 -4.64
C ALA A 85 -10.43 -17.52 -5.54
N ASN A 86 -10.63 -17.02 -6.76
CA ASN A 86 -11.57 -17.59 -7.73
C ASN A 86 -11.13 -18.95 -8.30
N GLU A 87 -9.84 -19.28 -8.25
CA GLU A 87 -9.30 -20.59 -8.65
C GLU A 87 -9.39 -21.65 -7.54
N ALA A 88 -9.62 -21.23 -6.28
CA ALA A 88 -9.71 -22.11 -5.12
C ALA A 88 -11.15 -22.58 -4.81
N ASP A 89 -12.14 -21.99 -5.48
CA ASP A 89 -13.56 -22.35 -5.47
C ASP A 89 -13.91 -23.36 -6.58
#